data_AF-D7BDD1-F1
#
_entry.id   AF-D7BDD1-F1
#
_cell.length_a   1.000
_cell.length_b   1.000
_cell.length_c   1.000
_cell.angle_alpha   90.00
_cell.angle_beta   90.00
_cell.angle_gamma   90.00
#
_symmetry.space_group_name_H-M   'P 1'
#
loop_
_entity.id
_entity.type
_entity.pdbx_description
1 polymer ?
#
loop_
_entity_poly.entity_id
_entity_poly.type
_entity_poly.pdbx_seq_one_letter_code
_entity_poly.pdbx_strand_id
1 'polypeptide(L)'
;MTLASAKTDLTLLRCALCATKIQGEPHWVQVDGERYPAEDATCARLLRENPMAALGPRVELFYRPGCPHCEAKVALWQEAKRRRPLRLRLKPEQEDPCPRLFIEGQEDPLTLEIGELGELLLWLELQYPGFAGCC
;
A
#
# COMPACT_ATOMS: atom_id res chain seq x y z
N MET A 1 -37.83 -27.87 9.43
CA MET A 1 -36.40 -27.51 9.53
C MET A 1 -36.02 -26.87 8.20
N THR A 2 -36.04 -25.55 8.11
CA THR A 2 -35.72 -24.82 6.88
C THR A 2 -34.44 -24.05 7.16
N LEU A 3 -33.36 -24.44 6.48
CA LEU A 3 -32.03 -23.86 6.62
C LEU A 3 -32.09 -22.37 6.33
N ALA A 4 -31.80 -21.55 7.35
CA ALA A 4 -31.50 -20.15 7.18
C ALA A 4 -30.23 -20.05 6.32
N SER A 5 -30.41 -19.68 5.05
CA SER A 5 -29.32 -19.30 4.17
C SER A 5 -28.68 -18.06 4.78
N ALA A 6 -27.53 -18.25 5.44
CA ALA A 6 -26.73 -17.18 5.96
C ALA A 6 -26.33 -16.30 4.76
N LYS A 7 -26.98 -15.15 4.63
CA LYS A 7 -26.51 -14.08 3.77
C LYS A 7 -25.18 -13.64 4.34
N THR A 8 -24.11 -14.22 3.81
CA THR A 8 -22.75 -13.73 4.03
C THR A 8 -22.78 -12.27 3.62
N ASP A 9 -22.61 -11.40 4.61
CA ASP A 9 -22.39 -9.98 4.43
C ASP A 9 -21.03 -9.84 3.70
N LEU A 10 -21.07 -10.07 2.39
CA LEU A 10 -19.92 -9.96 1.49
C LEU A 10 -19.56 -8.48 1.50
N THR A 11 -18.64 -8.11 2.40
CA THR A 11 -17.96 -6.83 2.37
C THR A 11 -17.54 -6.61 0.93
N LEU A 12 -18.09 -5.55 0.33
CA LEU A 12 -18.12 -5.40 -1.11
C LEU A 12 -16.69 -5.14 -1.59
N LEU A 13 -16.00 -6.21 -2.02
CA LEU A 13 -14.60 -6.16 -2.42
C LEU A 13 -14.43 -5.28 -3.66
N ARG A 14 -13.33 -4.54 -3.70
CA ARG A 14 -12.93 -3.75 -4.86
C ARG A 14 -11.63 -4.31 -5.43
N CYS A 15 -11.53 -4.37 -6.75
CA CYS A 15 -10.30 -4.74 -7.43
C CYS A 15 -9.16 -3.82 -7.02
N ALA A 16 -8.03 -4.39 -6.63
CA ALA A 16 -6.85 -3.64 -6.21
C ALA A 16 -6.17 -2.87 -7.36
N LEU A 17 -6.52 -3.17 -8.62
CA LEU A 17 -6.02 -2.47 -9.80
C LEU A 17 -6.95 -1.34 -10.26
N CYS A 18 -8.20 -1.66 -10.60
CA CYS A 18 -9.15 -0.72 -11.21
C CYS A 18 -10.17 -0.11 -10.23
N ALA A 19 -10.14 -0.50 -8.96
CA ALA A 19 -11.10 -0.09 -7.92
C ALA A 19 -12.58 -0.43 -8.18
N THR A 20 -12.89 -1.14 -9.28
CA THR A 20 -14.22 -1.66 -9.61
C THR A 20 -14.70 -2.63 -8.54
N LYS A 21 -16.00 -2.59 -8.28
CA LYS A 21 -16.70 -3.51 -7.38
C LYS A 21 -16.71 -4.91 -7.97
N ILE A 22 -16.18 -5.89 -7.24
CA ILE A 22 -16.13 -7.28 -7.70
C ILE A 22 -17.50 -7.94 -7.48
N GLN A 23 -18.08 -8.47 -8.55
CA GLN A 23 -19.31 -9.28 -8.50
C GLN A 23 -18.94 -10.76 -8.62
N GLY A 24 -18.89 -11.48 -7.50
CA GLY A 24 -18.56 -12.91 -7.48
C GLY A 24 -17.23 -13.22 -6.78
N GLU A 25 -16.62 -14.34 -7.14
CA GLU A 25 -15.36 -14.79 -6.55
C GLU A 25 -14.18 -14.00 -7.14
N PRO A 26 -13.36 -13.32 -6.32
CA PRO A 26 -12.22 -12.54 -6.80
C PRO A 26 -11.06 -13.44 -7.22
N HIS A 27 -10.28 -12.97 -8.19
CA HIS A 27 -8.96 -13.52 -8.46
C HIS A 27 -7.96 -13.01 -7.42
N TRP A 28 -7.52 -13.88 -6.51
CA TRP A 28 -6.54 -13.51 -5.50
C TRP A 28 -5.12 -13.48 -6.03
N VAL A 29 -4.42 -12.37 -5.80
CA VAL A 29 -3.01 -12.18 -6.14
C VAL A 29 -2.20 -11.96 -4.86
N GLN A 30 -1.08 -12.65 -4.72
CA GLN A 30 -0.16 -12.43 -3.60
C GLN A 30 0.99 -11.51 -4.04
N VAL A 31 1.17 -10.37 -3.34
CA VAL A 31 2.27 -9.43 -3.56
C VAL A 31 2.92 -9.12 -2.21
N ASP A 32 4.23 -9.30 -2.12
CA ASP A 32 5.02 -9.22 -0.88
C ASP A 32 4.47 -10.07 0.30
N GLY A 33 3.62 -11.06 0.06
CA GLY A 33 2.99 -11.85 1.11
C GLY A 33 1.60 -11.37 1.55
N GLU A 34 1.14 -10.21 1.06
CA GLU A 34 -0.25 -9.75 1.20
C GLU A 34 -1.12 -10.22 0.03
N ARG A 35 -2.41 -10.44 0.28
CA ARG A 35 -3.37 -10.90 -0.73
C ARG A 35 -4.26 -9.74 -1.19
N TYR A 36 -4.28 -9.52 -2.50
CA TYR A 36 -5.05 -8.47 -3.16
C TYR A 36 -6.10 -9.08 -4.07
N PRO A 37 -7.37 -8.61 -4.01
CA PRO A 37 -8.42 -9.09 -4.89
C PRO A 37 -8.32 -8.40 -6.26
N ALA A 38 -8.51 -9.16 -7.33
CA ALA A 38 -8.67 -8.66 -8.69
C ALA A 38 -10.03 -9.08 -9.24
N GLU A 39 -10.63 -8.19 -10.04
CA GLU A 39 -11.94 -8.43 -10.68
C GLU A 39 -11.88 -9.60 -11.68
N ASP A 40 -10.86 -9.61 -12.53
CA ASP A 40 -10.71 -10.60 -13.59
C ASP A 40 -9.25 -11.08 -13.76
N ALA A 41 -9.05 -12.01 -14.69
CA ALA A 41 -7.73 -12.55 -15.01
C ALA A 41 -6.74 -11.50 -15.54
N THR A 42 -7.25 -10.46 -16.23
CA THR A 42 -6.42 -9.37 -16.78
C THR A 42 -5.88 -8.49 -15.67
N CYS A 43 -6.74 -8.05 -14.75
CA CYS A 43 -6.37 -7.31 -13.55
C CYS A 43 -5.39 -8.12 -12.70
N ALA A 44 -5.67 -9.42 -12.51
CA ALA A 44 -4.80 -10.30 -11.75
C ALA A 44 -3.40 -10.43 -12.38
N ARG A 45 -3.33 -10.51 -13.72
CA ARG A 45 -2.06 -10.55 -14.46
C ARG A 45 -1.29 -9.23 -14.30
N LEU A 46 -1.95 -8.08 -14.51
CA LEU A 46 -1.32 -6.77 -14.40
C LEU A 46 -0.81 -6.48 -12.98
N LEU A 47 -1.56 -6.87 -11.94
CA LEU A 47 -1.11 -6.78 -10.54
C LEU A 47 0.16 -7.61 -10.28
N ARG A 48 0.25 -8.83 -10.85
CA ARG A 48 1.42 -9.71 -10.69
C ARG A 48 2.64 -9.16 -11.42
N GLU A 49 2.45 -8.66 -12.63
CA GLU A 49 3.55 -8.20 -13.48
C GLU A 49 4.04 -6.80 -13.08
N ASN A 50 3.18 -5.94 -12.54
CA ASN A 50 3.48 -4.54 -12.26
C ASN A 50 2.98 -4.09 -10.87
N PRO A 51 3.39 -4.75 -9.77
CA PRO A 51 2.88 -4.45 -8.44
C PRO A 51 3.17 -3.01 -8.02
N MET A 52 4.32 -2.45 -8.39
CA MET A 52 4.67 -1.05 -8.07
C MET A 52 3.75 -0.05 -8.77
N ALA A 53 3.40 -0.28 -10.04
CA ALA A 53 2.52 0.62 -10.79
C ALA A 53 1.06 0.56 -10.29
N ALA A 54 0.62 -0.61 -9.80
CA ALA A 54 -0.74 -0.80 -9.33
C ALA A 54 -0.95 -0.48 -7.84
N LEU A 55 -0.05 -0.96 -6.99
CA LEU A 55 -0.17 -0.89 -5.53
C LEU A 55 0.73 0.20 -4.92
N GLY A 56 1.48 0.91 -5.77
CA GLY A 56 2.48 1.88 -5.36
C GLY A 56 3.79 1.24 -4.87
N PRO A 57 4.78 2.08 -4.56
CA PRO A 57 6.06 1.60 -4.08
C PRO A 57 5.92 0.82 -2.76
N ARG A 58 6.80 -0.15 -2.57
CA ARG A 58 7.07 -0.78 -1.29
C ARG A 58 7.87 0.18 -0.44
N VAL A 59 7.29 0.52 0.70
CA VAL A 59 7.90 1.44 1.67
C VAL A 59 8.02 0.69 2.97
N GLU A 60 9.24 0.57 3.49
CA GLU A 60 9.51 -0.02 4.79
C GLU A 60 10.09 1.07 5.69
N LEU A 61 9.31 1.49 6.68
CA LEU A 61 9.73 2.47 7.67
C LEU A 61 10.09 1.70 8.95
N PHE A 62 11.37 1.70 9.26
CA PHE A 62 11.86 1.23 10.53
C PHE A 62 11.86 2.38 11.53
N TYR A 63 11.30 2.14 12.72
CA TYR A 63 11.00 3.20 13.66
C TYR A 63 11.17 2.75 15.10
N ARG A 64 11.57 3.67 15.98
CA ARG A 64 11.65 3.43 17.42
C ARG A 64 10.34 3.83 18.11
N PRO A 65 9.62 2.89 18.76
CA PRO A 65 8.43 3.23 19.54
C PRO A 65 8.76 4.21 20.67
N GLY A 66 7.93 5.23 20.86
CA GLY A 66 8.15 6.27 21.88
C GLY A 66 9.17 7.35 21.50
N CYS A 67 9.78 7.28 20.32
CA CYS A 67 10.57 8.39 19.77
C CYS A 67 9.63 9.36 19.01
N PRO A 68 9.49 10.63 19.44
CA PRO A 68 8.56 11.57 18.80
C PRO A 68 8.83 11.80 17.31
N HIS A 69 10.11 11.79 16.91
CA HIS A 69 10.49 11.95 15.50
C HIS A 69 10.05 10.75 14.64
N CYS A 70 10.24 9.53 15.17
CA CYS A 70 9.76 8.30 14.52
C CYS A 70 8.23 8.28 14.40
N GLU A 71 7.51 8.65 15.47
CA GLU A 71 6.04 8.69 15.48
C GLU A 71 5.47 9.69 14.48
N ALA A 72 6.11 10.86 14.34
CA ALA A 72 5.75 11.84 13.31
C ALA A 72 5.89 11.25 11.89
N LYS A 73 6.99 10.54 11.60
CA LYS A 73 7.19 9.89 10.30
C LYS A 73 6.20 8.74 10.07
N VAL A 74 5.91 7.94 11.09
CA VAL A 74 4.87 6.90 11.01
C VAL A 74 3.52 7.50 10.64
N ALA A 75 3.11 8.57 11.33
CA ALA A 75 1.85 9.25 11.05
C ALA A 75 1.80 9.81 9.62
N LEU A 76 2.88 10.46 9.18
CA LEU A 76 3.00 11.02 7.83
C LEU A 76 2.81 9.95 6.74
N TRP A 77 3.52 8.82 6.85
CA TRP A 77 3.44 7.73 5.88
C TRP A 77 2.10 6.99 5.90
N GLN A 78 1.50 6.83 7.09
CA GLN A 78 0.15 6.27 7.20
C GLN A 78 -0.89 7.15 6.52
N GLU A 79 -0.79 8.48 6.67
CA GLU A 79 -1.69 9.41 6.01
C GLU A 79 -1.47 9.41 4.49
N ALA A 80 -0.22 9.32 4.01
CA ALA A 80 0.07 9.15 2.59
C ALA A 80 -0.59 7.88 2.00
N LYS A 81 -0.53 6.74 2.72
CA LYS A 81 -1.16 5.47 2.30
C LYS A 81 -2.67 5.57 2.15
N ARG A 82 -3.33 6.47 2.89
CA ARG A 82 -4.79 6.68 2.78
C ARG A 82 -5.18 7.44 1.51
N ARG A 83 -4.26 8.25 0.97
CA ARG A 83 -4.54 9.11 -0.19
C ARG A 83 -4.12 8.49 -1.52
N ARG A 84 -3.20 7.53 -1.49
CA ARG A 84 -2.74 6.84 -2.70
C ARG A 84 -2.22 5.43 -2.39
N PRO A 85 -2.18 4.53 -3.40
CA PRO A 85 -1.61 3.20 -3.23
C PRO A 85 -0.15 3.28 -2.75
N LEU A 86 0.13 2.59 -1.64
CA LEU A 86 1.45 2.37 -1.07
C LEU A 86 1.49 1.02 -0.37
N ARG A 87 2.51 0.21 -0.65
CA ARG A 87 2.80 -1.04 0.07
C ARG A 87 3.65 -0.72 1.31
N LEU A 88 3.06 0.05 2.23
CA LEU A 88 3.71 0.52 3.46
C LEU A 88 3.76 -0.58 4.53
N ARG A 89 4.96 -0.76 5.09
CA ARG A 89 5.28 -1.63 6.24
C ARG A 89 5.95 -0.82 7.32
N LEU A 90 5.43 -0.92 8.53
CA LEU A 90 5.99 -0.30 9.71
C LEU A 90 6.71 -1.37 10.51
N LYS A 91 8.00 -1.19 10.74
CA LYS A 91 8.86 -2.18 11.41
C LYS A 91 9.43 -1.56 12.69
N PRO A 92 8.91 -1.90 13.88
CA PRO A 92 9.47 -1.38 15.11
C PRO A 92 10.89 -1.94 15.33
N GLU A 93 11.84 -1.08 15.66
CA GLU A 93 13.22 -1.44 15.99
C GLU A 93 13.76 -0.58 17.16
N GLN A 94 14.82 -1.05 17.81
CA GLN A 94 15.48 -0.31 18.90
C GLN A 94 16.84 0.26 18.51
N GLU A 95 17.33 -0.04 17.31
CA GLU A 95 18.68 0.32 16.87
C GLU A 95 18.77 1.78 16.42
N ASP A 96 19.97 2.36 16.49
CA ASP A 96 20.33 3.64 15.89
C ASP A 96 21.12 3.39 14.58
N PRO A 97 20.99 4.27 13.57
CA PRO A 97 20.17 5.48 13.54
C PRO A 97 18.68 5.17 13.35
N CYS A 98 17.79 6.02 13.90
CA CYS A 98 16.34 5.94 13.66
C CYS A 98 15.73 7.31 13.35
N PRO A 99 14.65 7.38 12.55
CA PRO A 99 14.07 6.32 11.74
C PRO A 99 14.95 5.94 10.53
N ARG A 100 14.65 4.81 9.90
CA ARG A 100 15.26 4.40 8.61
C ARG A 100 14.17 4.08 7.62
N LEU A 101 14.37 4.52 6.38
CA LEU A 101 13.39 4.40 5.32
C LEU A 101 13.98 3.58 4.17
N PHE A 102 13.24 2.59 3.72
CA PHE A 102 13.57 1.83 2.53
C PHE A 102 12.45 1.95 1.51
N ILE A 103 12.81 2.24 0.26
CA ILE A 103 11.88 2.31 -0.86
C ILE A 103 12.35 1.32 -1.92
N GLU A 104 11.46 0.39 -2.27
CA GLU A 104 11.78 -0.76 -3.15
C GLU A 104 13.03 -1.56 -2.71
N GLY A 105 13.30 -1.59 -1.40
CA GLY A 105 14.45 -2.32 -0.82
C GLY A 105 15.76 -1.55 -0.78
N GLN A 106 15.80 -0.30 -1.25
CA GLN A 106 16.95 0.58 -1.11
C GLN A 106 16.73 1.59 0.02
N GLU A 107 17.73 1.77 0.87
CA GLU A 107 17.68 2.80 1.92
C GLU A 107 17.67 4.20 1.29
N ASP A 108 16.71 5.03 1.70
CA ASP A 108 16.47 6.37 1.17
C ASP A 108 16.41 7.40 2.32
N PRO A 109 17.58 7.92 2.75
CA PRO A 109 17.63 8.93 3.81
C PRO A 109 17.11 10.30 3.35
N LEU A 110 17.06 10.57 2.04
CA LEU A 110 16.66 11.89 1.54
C LEU A 110 15.15 12.07 1.62
N THR A 111 14.39 11.06 1.19
CA THR A 111 12.92 11.09 1.31
C THR A 111 12.48 11.08 2.77
N LEU A 112 13.31 10.56 3.67
CA LEU A 112 13.05 10.62 5.12
C LEU A 112 13.05 12.06 5.65
N GLU A 113 13.73 13.01 5.02
CA GLU A 113 13.74 14.42 5.45
C GLU A 113 12.39 15.11 5.21
N ILE A 114 11.56 14.62 4.28
CA ILE A 114 10.25 15.20 3.95
C ILE A 114 9.35 15.20 5.19
N GLY A 115 9.03 16.39 5.71
CA GLY A 115 8.22 16.59 6.91
C GLY A 115 6.72 16.77 6.63
N GLU A 116 6.38 17.19 5.42
CA GLU A 116 5.04 17.64 5.07
C GLU A 116 4.33 16.67 4.11
N LEU A 117 3.04 16.45 4.34
CA LEU A 117 2.25 15.50 3.55
C LEU A 117 2.14 15.90 2.09
N GLY A 118 1.95 17.19 1.81
CA GLY A 118 1.82 17.68 0.43
C GLY A 118 3.09 17.43 -0.39
N GLU A 119 4.25 17.66 0.21
CA GLU A 119 5.55 17.40 -0.41
C GLU A 119 5.76 15.91 -0.65
N LEU A 120 5.44 15.07 0.33
CA LEU A 120 5.54 13.61 0.18
C LEU A 120 4.65 13.09 -0.95
N LEU A 121 3.41 13.57 -1.03
CA LEU A 121 2.47 13.15 -2.09
C LEU A 121 2.95 13.57 -3.48
N LEU A 122 3.45 14.81 -3.60
CA LEU A 122 4.03 15.31 -4.85
C LEU A 122 5.26 14.49 -5.27
N TRP A 123 6.17 14.23 -4.33
CA TRP A 123 7.34 13.38 -4.59
C TRP A 123 6.93 11.99 -5.06
N LEU A 124 5.98 11.36 -4.36
CA LEU A 124 5.47 10.04 -4.74
C LEU A 124 4.81 10.07 -6.13
N GLU A 125 4.17 11.17 -6.53
CA GLU A 125 3.51 11.30 -7.84
C GLU A 125 4.52 11.42 -8.97
N LEU A 126 5.59 12.17 -8.75
CA LEU A 126 6.68 12.32 -9.70
C LEU A 126 7.50 11.04 -9.85
N GLN A 127 7.85 10.38 -8.75
CA GLN A 127 8.70 9.18 -8.77
C GLN A 127 7.92 7.91 -9.14
N TYR A 128 6.65 7.82 -8.71
CA TYR A 128 5.81 6.66 -8.90
C TYR A 128 4.43 7.08 -9.42
N PRO A 129 4.33 7.50 -10.70
CA PRO A 129 3.08 7.99 -11.26
C PRO A 129 1.98 6.92 -11.34
N GLY A 130 2.35 5.63 -11.21
CA GLY A 130 1.42 4.51 -11.35
C GLY A 130 0.88 4.37 -12.77
N PHE A 131 -0.23 3.64 -12.93
CA PHE A 131 -0.93 3.59 -14.21
C PHE A 131 -1.67 4.90 -14.48
N ALA A 132 -1.25 5.62 -15.52
CA ALA A 132 -2.04 6.73 -16.07
C ALA A 132 -3.10 6.17 -17.02
N GLY A 133 -4.37 6.14 -16.58
CA GLY A 133 -5.51 5.93 -17.47
C GLY A 133 -5.80 4.49 -17.89
N CYS A 134 -6.10 3.60 -16.95
CA CYS A 134 -6.75 2.32 -17.25
C CYS A 134 -7.99 2.13 -16.37
N CYS A 135 -9.07 2.81 -16.76
CA CYS A 135 -10.46 2.51 -16.44
C CYS A 135 -11.28 2.76 -17.71
#